data_AF-A0A672P1G4-F1
#
_entry.id   AF-A0A672P1G4-F1
#
_cell.length_a   1.000
_cell.length_b   1.000
_cell.length_c   1.000
_cell.angle_alpha   90.00
_cell.angle_beta   90.00
_cell.angle_gamma   90.00
#
_symmetry.space_group_name_H-M   'P 1'
#
loop_
_entity.id
_entity.type
_entity.pdbx_description
1 polymer ?
#
loop_
_entity_poly.entity_id
_entity_poly.type
_entity_poly.pdbx_seq_one_letter_code
_entity_poly.pdbx_strand_id
1 'polypeptide(L)'
;EITVTQSPSITAAQPGQEVRINCKTSSSVYGGSYLHWYSQKPGEAPKLLIYYATNRYTGTPSRFSGSGSNSDFTLTISGTEDTGDYYCQSYHEINSKYVFTQ
;
A
#
# COMPACT_ATOMS: atom_id res chain seq x y z
N GLU A 1 -20.12 2.61 -5.28
CA GLU A 1 -19.14 1.54 -5.56
C GLU A 1 -17.85 1.87 -4.83
N ILE A 2 -17.15 0.86 -4.31
CA ILE A 2 -15.82 1.06 -3.71
C ILE A 2 -14.79 0.79 -4.77
N THR A 3 -13.93 1.77 -4.99
CA THR A 3 -12.82 1.65 -5.93
C THR A 3 -11.52 1.97 -5.22
N VAL A 4 -10.45 1.29 -5.65
CA VAL A 4 -9.08 1.50 -5.22
C VAL A 4 -8.28 1.85 -6.47
N THR A 5 -7.48 2.90 -6.38
CA THR A 5 -6.64 3.37 -7.49
C THR A 5 -5.22 3.56 -6.99
N GLN A 6 -4.26 3.04 -7.74
CA GLN A 6 -2.85 3.20 -7.45
C GLN A 6 -2.14 4.02 -8.51
N SER A 7 -1.23 4.89 -8.07
CA SER A 7 -0.41 5.69 -8.97
C SER A 7 0.99 5.92 -8.42
N PRO A 8 2.01 6.00 -9.27
CA PRO A 8 1.98 5.63 -10.70
C PRO A 8 1.88 4.10 -10.88
N SER A 9 1.38 3.65 -12.04
CA SER A 9 1.26 2.22 -12.36
C SER A 9 2.61 1.52 -12.60
N ILE A 10 3.59 2.27 -13.10
CA ILE A 10 4.97 1.80 -13.33
C ILE A 10 5.90 2.95 -12.93
N THR A 11 6.96 2.64 -12.19
CA THR A 11 8.03 3.59 -11.85
C THR A 11 9.38 2.97 -12.14
N ALA A 12 10.25 3.73 -12.79
CA ALA A 12 11.69 3.47 -12.80
C ALA A 12 12.35 4.50 -11.90
N ALA A 13 13.20 4.03 -10.98
CA ALA A 13 13.97 4.88 -10.08
C ALA A 13 15.44 4.49 -10.16
N GLN A 14 16.33 5.47 -10.06
CA GLN A 14 17.76 5.20 -9.97
C GLN A 14 18.12 4.66 -8.59
N PRO A 15 19.23 3.89 -8.48
CA PRO A 15 19.78 3.50 -7.19
C PRO A 15 19.92 4.72 -6.27
N GLY A 16 19.42 4.61 -5.04
CA GLY A 16 19.45 5.72 -4.07
C GLY A 16 18.27 6.69 -4.16
N GLN A 17 17.45 6.65 -5.22
CA GLN A 17 16.24 7.48 -5.28
C GLN A 17 15.11 6.90 -4.44
N GLU A 18 14.20 7.79 -4.06
CA GLU A 18 12.99 7.45 -3.33
C GLU A 18 11.81 7.32 -4.29
N VAL A 19 11.02 6.26 -4.09
CA VAL A 19 9.78 6.02 -4.83
C VAL A 19 8.60 6.23 -3.90
N ARG A 20 7.56 6.90 -4.40
CA ARG A 20 6.27 7.05 -3.73
C ARG A 20 5.18 6.43 -4.58
N ILE A 21 4.42 5.52 -3.97
CA ILE A 21 3.25 4.88 -4.58
C ILE A 21 2.04 5.35 -3.78
N ASN A 22 1.09 6.00 -4.45
CA ASN A 22 -0.14 6.46 -3.86
C ASN A 22 -1.24 5.42 -4.05
N CYS A 23 -2.08 5.28 -3.02
CA CYS A 23 -3.29 4.49 -3.05
C CYS A 23 -4.46 5.39 -2.61
N LYS A 24 -5.44 5.54 -3.49
CA LYS A 24 -6.63 6.35 -3.25
C LYS A 24 -7.88 5.48 -3.33
N THR A 25 -8.71 5.55 -2.30
CA THR A 25 -9.99 4.84 -2.23
C THR A 25 -11.16 5.80 -2.44
N SER A 26 -12.28 5.33 -2.99
CA SER A 26 -13.46 6.20 -3.23
C SER A 26 -14.19 6.66 -1.96
N SER A 27 -13.92 6.02 -0.82
CA SER A 27 -14.44 6.38 0.49
C SER A 27 -13.43 6.05 1.57
N SER A 28 -13.62 6.57 2.78
CA SER A 28 -12.76 6.25 3.91
C SER A 28 -12.71 4.76 4.18
N VAL A 29 -11.51 4.23 4.40
CA VAL A 29 -11.32 2.89 4.95
C VAL A 29 -11.85 2.82 6.37
N TYR A 30 -12.17 1.61 6.81
CA TYR A 30 -12.62 1.34 8.18
C TYR A 30 -11.59 1.86 9.19
N GLY A 31 -12.09 2.54 10.24
CA GLY A 31 -11.25 3.16 11.26
C GLY A 31 -10.27 4.23 10.74
N GLY A 32 -10.37 4.64 9.47
CA GLY A 32 -9.46 5.59 8.83
C GLY A 32 -8.03 5.07 8.59
N SER A 33 -7.73 3.83 8.97
CA SER A 33 -6.36 3.28 8.88
C SER A 33 -6.28 1.86 8.36
N TYR A 34 -7.40 1.14 8.13
CA TYR A 34 -7.38 -0.25 7.66
C TYR A 34 -7.01 -0.38 6.17
N LEU A 35 -5.77 0.02 5.88
CA LEU A 35 -5.09 -0.16 4.62
C LEU A 35 -3.77 -0.91 4.87
N HIS A 36 -3.46 -1.83 3.97
CA HIS A 36 -2.29 -2.68 4.02
C HIS A 36 -1.51 -2.58 2.70
N TRP A 37 -0.18 -2.60 2.77
CA TRP A 37 0.71 -2.63 1.61
C TRP A 37 1.40 -3.98 1.51
N TYR A 38 1.44 -4.53 0.30
CA TYR A 38 2.08 -5.80 -0.02
C TYR A 38 3.11 -5.61 -1.12
N SER A 39 4.18 -6.40 -1.10
CA SER A 39 5.02 -6.64 -2.27
C SER A 39 4.77 -8.04 -2.81
N GLN A 40 4.89 -8.17 -4.13
CA GLN A 40 4.84 -9.45 -4.81
C GLN A 40 6.00 -9.56 -5.78
N LYS A 41 6.75 -10.66 -5.66
CA LYS A 41 7.72 -11.07 -6.66
C LYS A 41 7.04 -12.01 -7.66
N PRO A 42 7.49 -12.03 -8.93
CA PRO A 42 6.97 -12.98 -9.91
C PRO A 42 7.04 -14.42 -9.38
N GLY A 43 5.90 -15.10 -9.34
CA GLY A 43 5.80 -16.49 -8.87
C GLY A 43 5.77 -16.68 -7.35
N GLU A 44 5.81 -15.60 -6.56
CA GLU A 44 5.67 -15.67 -5.09
C GLU A 44 4.30 -15.17 -4.61
N ALA A 45 3.89 -15.63 -3.43
CA ALA A 45 2.72 -15.09 -2.74
C ALA A 45 2.98 -13.64 -2.28
N PRO A 46 1.95 -12.77 -2.24
CA PRO A 46 2.07 -11.43 -1.69
C PRO A 46 2.59 -11.44 -0.24
N LYS A 47 3.58 -10.58 0.04
CA LYS A 47 4.19 -10.41 1.36
C LYS A 47 3.77 -9.08 1.96
N LEU A 48 3.26 -9.11 3.19
CA LEU A 48 2.84 -7.91 3.91
C LEU A 48 4.07 -7.04 4.25
N LEU A 49 3.98 -5.75 3.91
CA LEU A 49 5.00 -4.75 4.21
C LEU A 49 4.55 -3.82 5.34
N ILE A 50 3.39 -3.19 5.16
CA ILE A 50 2.83 -2.19 6.08
C ILE A 50 1.38 -2.57 6.36
N TYR A 51 0.94 -2.46 7.60
CA TYR A 51 -0.44 -2.66 8.03
C TYR A 51 -0.93 -1.45 8.82
N TYR A 52 -2.25 -1.30 8.90
CA TYR A 52 -2.89 -0.12 9.51
C TYR A 52 -2.32 1.22 9.01
N ALA A 53 -2.12 1.32 7.69
CA ALA A 53 -1.56 2.44 6.95
C ALA A 53 -0.09 2.80 7.24
N THR A 54 0.38 2.67 8.49
CA THR A 54 1.67 3.20 8.94
C THR A 54 2.57 2.18 9.64
N ASN A 55 2.00 1.08 10.16
CA ASN A 55 2.76 0.12 10.95
C ASN A 55 3.54 -0.83 10.07
N ARG A 56 4.86 -0.82 10.17
CA ARG A 56 5.72 -1.74 9.44
C ARG A 56 5.63 -3.16 10.00
N TYR A 57 5.42 -4.14 9.14
CA TYR A 57 5.38 -5.56 9.53
C TYR A 57 6.77 -6.05 9.95
N THR A 58 6.81 -7.04 10.84
CA THR A 58 8.07 -7.58 11.36
C THR A 58 8.87 -8.23 10.23
N GLY A 59 10.17 -7.89 10.13
CA GLY A 59 11.04 -8.37 9.06
C GLY A 59 11.01 -7.53 7.78
N THR A 60 10.10 -6.56 7.67
CA THR A 60 10.10 -5.60 6.56
C THR A 60 11.28 -4.61 6.70
N PRO A 61 12.10 -4.41 5.65
CA PRO A 61 13.22 -3.49 5.69
C PRO A 61 12.85 -2.05 6.06
N SER A 62 13.77 -1.32 6.72
CA SER A 62 13.52 0.04 7.20
C SER A 62 13.25 1.06 6.09
N ARG A 63 13.65 0.77 4.85
CA ARG A 63 13.39 1.59 3.66
C ARG A 63 11.92 1.74 3.29
N PHE A 64 11.05 0.84 3.78
CA PHE A 64 9.62 0.91 3.57
C PHE A 64 8.96 1.70 4.69
N SER A 65 8.11 2.64 4.31
CA SER A 65 7.24 3.37 5.23
C SER A 65 5.89 3.65 4.58
N GLY A 66 4.82 3.54 5.36
CA GLY A 66 3.48 3.92 4.93
C GLY A 66 3.01 5.19 5.63
N SER A 67 2.19 5.97 4.94
CA SER A 67 1.54 7.17 5.46
C SER A 67 0.13 7.32 4.89
N GLY A 68 -0.63 8.23 5.49
CA GLY A 68 -1.98 8.57 5.06
C GLY A 68 -3.08 8.05 5.98
N SER A 69 -4.31 8.39 5.64
CA SER A 69 -5.51 8.05 6.40
C SER A 69 -6.76 8.24 5.55
N ASN A 70 -7.88 7.70 6.02
CA ASN A 70 -9.19 7.81 5.39
C ASN A 70 -9.19 7.26 3.96
N SER A 71 -8.96 8.11 2.96
CA SER A 71 -9.05 7.77 1.55
C SER A 71 -7.75 7.90 0.77
N ASP A 72 -6.70 8.45 1.39
CA ASP A 72 -5.48 8.84 0.69
C ASP A 72 -4.26 8.32 1.46
N PHE A 73 -3.50 7.45 0.79
CA PHE A 73 -2.38 6.71 1.37
C PHE A 73 -1.17 6.73 0.46
N THR A 74 0.02 6.63 1.05
CA THR A 74 1.28 6.59 0.31
C THR A 74 2.20 5.54 0.91
N LEU A 75 2.78 4.70 0.05
CA LEU A 75 3.96 3.89 0.35
C LEU A 75 5.19 4.63 -0.13
N THR A 76 6.16 4.81 0.77
CA THR A 76 7.47 5.39 0.46
C THR A 76 8.53 4.31 0.56
N ILE A 77 9.36 4.21 -0.48
CA ILE A 77 10.44 3.24 -0.61
C ILE A 77 11.74 4.03 -0.87
N SER A 78 12.62 4.10 0.12
CA SER A 78 13.86 4.87 -0.01
C SER A 78 15.03 4.01 -0.51
N GLY A 79 15.89 4.58 -1.37
CA GLY A 79 17.18 3.99 -1.73
C GLY A 79 17.13 2.80 -2.70
N THR A 80 16.18 2.77 -3.63
CA THR A 80 15.78 1.53 -4.32
C THR A 80 16.66 1.10 -5.51
N GLU A 81 17.02 -0.19 -5.54
CA GLU A 81 17.33 -1.04 -6.72
C GLU A 81 16.32 -2.21 -6.86
N ASP A 82 15.22 -2.19 -6.11
CA ASP A 82 14.30 -3.33 -5.99
C ASP A 82 13.32 -3.38 -7.16
N THR A 83 13.14 -4.57 -7.73
CA THR A 83 12.12 -4.85 -8.74
C THR A 83 11.03 -5.73 -8.13
N GLY A 84 9.77 -5.32 -8.32
CA GLY A 84 8.62 -6.05 -7.81
C GLY A 84 7.35 -5.23 -7.94
N ASP A 85 6.22 -5.92 -7.82
CA ASP A 85 4.92 -5.30 -7.83
C ASP A 85 4.49 -4.95 -6.40
N TYR A 86 3.83 -3.81 -6.24
CA TYR A 86 3.37 -3.31 -4.94
C TYR A 86 1.88 -3.02 -5.00
N TYR A 87 1.14 -3.53 -4.01
CA TYR A 87 -0.32 -3.44 -3.97
C TYR A 87 -0.78 -2.90 -2.62
N CYS A 88 -1.76 -2.01 -2.63
CA CYS A 88 -2.53 -1.66 -1.45
C CYS A 88 -3.79 -2.51 -1.39
N GLN A 89 -4.22 -2.85 -0.18
CA GLN A 89 -5.50 -3.48 0.08
C GLN A 89 -6.22 -2.65 1.14
N SER A 90 -7.47 -2.31 0.90
CA SER A 90 -8.29 -1.57 1.85
C SER A 90 -9.46 -2.40 2.36
N TYR A 91 -9.87 -2.09 3.59
CA TYR A 91 -11.04 -2.65 4.24
C TYR A 91 -12.06 -1.55 4.50
N HIS A 92 -13.32 -1.80 4.16
CA HIS A 92 -14.41 -0.84 4.30
C HIS A 92 -15.60 -1.48 5.02
N GLU A 93 -16.33 -0.67 5.80
CA GLU A 93 -17.63 -1.06 6.35
C GLU A 93 -18.73 -0.21 5.69
N ILE A 94 -19.67 -0.87 5.00
CA ILE A 94 -20.73 -0.21 4.22
C ILE A 94 -22.04 -0.89 4.54
N ASN A 95 -23.02 -0.14 5.02
CA ASN A 95 -24.33 -0.68 5.41
C ASN A 95 -24.19 -1.92 6.32
N SER A 96 -23.28 -1.85 7.30
CA SER A 96 -22.92 -2.94 8.22
C SER A 96 -22.37 -4.21 7.54
N LYS A 97 -21.81 -4.09 6.34
CA LYS A 97 -21.10 -5.16 5.64
C LYS A 97 -19.63 -4.81 5.43
N TYR A 98 -18.79 -5.80 5.58
CA TYR A 98 -17.36 -5.68 5.40
C TYR A 98 -16.95 -6.00 3.97
N VAL A 99 -16.16 -5.12 3.36
CA VAL A 99 -15.70 -5.22 1.98
C VAL A 99 -14.18 -5.06 1.94
N PHE A 100 -13.52 -5.92 1.18
CA PHE A 100 -12.09 -5.85 0.91
C PHE A 100 -11.87 -5.53 -0.56
N THR A 101 -10.92 -4.65 -0.83
CA THR A 101 -10.52 -4.29 -2.19
C THR A 101 -9.01 -4.29 -2.31
N GLN A 102 -8.50 -4.79 -3.43
CA GLN A 102 -7.10 -4.84 -3.81
C GLN A 102 -6.99 -4.39 -5.27
#